data_AF-A0A955U9T1-F1
#
_entry.id   AF-A0A955U9T1-F1
#
_cell.length_a   1.000
_cell.length_b   1.000
_cell.length_c   1.000
_cell.angle_alpha   90.00
_cell.angle_beta   90.00
_cell.angle_gamma   90.00
#
_symmetry.space_group_name_H-M   'P 1'
#
loop_
_entity.id
_entity.type
_entity.pdbx_description
1 polymer ?
#
loop_
_entity_poly.entity_id
_entity_poly.type
_entity_poly.pdbx_seq_one_letter_code
_entity_poly.pdbx_strand_id
1 'polypeptide(L)'
;SRSNMEDALDFIGWYNDKTSRELGISKWDPKHLYLAYHEGRNGYRHGSYKSKPKVVHIANRVDWQARQYGAQLRQCEHRFRCRHWYQFWPFCS
;
A
#
# COMPACT_ATOMS: atom_id res chain seq x y z
N SER A 1 -0.17 -14.01 -18.55
CA SER A 1 0.68 -12.83 -18.86
C SER A 1 -0.08 -11.55 -18.51
N ARG A 2 0.40 -10.93 -17.42
CA ARG A 2 0.25 -9.56 -16.87
C ARG A 2 1.62 -9.32 -16.18
N SER A 3 2.70 -9.23 -16.97
CA SER A 3 3.72 -10.29 -17.13
C SER A 3 4.47 -10.87 -15.92
N ASN A 4 4.49 -10.26 -14.74
CA ASN A 4 4.79 -10.94 -13.48
C ASN A 4 4.31 -10.02 -12.34
N MET A 5 3.21 -10.39 -11.69
CA MET A 5 2.65 -9.57 -10.61
C MET A 5 3.66 -9.41 -9.46
N GLU A 6 4.47 -10.43 -9.22
CA GLU A 6 5.51 -10.44 -8.21
C GLU A 6 6.53 -9.34 -8.45
N ASP A 7 7.14 -9.30 -9.65
CA ASP A 7 8.12 -8.28 -10.01
C ASP A 7 7.55 -6.85 -9.90
N ALA A 8 6.28 -6.67 -10.29
CA ALA A 8 5.62 -5.37 -10.18
C ALA A 8 5.42 -4.95 -8.71
N LEU A 9 5.00 -5.88 -7.85
CA LEU A 9 4.86 -5.61 -6.42
C LEU A 9 6.20 -5.35 -5.75
N ASP A 10 7.23 -6.08 -6.14
CA ASP A 10 8.57 -5.95 -5.60
C ASP A 10 9.18 -4.58 -5.97
N PHE A 11 8.99 -4.15 -7.22
CA PHE A 11 9.37 -2.80 -7.65
C PHE A 11 8.64 -1.71 -6.85
N ILE A 12 7.32 -1.82 -6.68
CA ILE A 12 6.54 -0.84 -5.91
C ILE A 12 6.99 -0.83 -4.44
N GLY A 13 7.24 -2.00 -3.85
CA GLY A 13 7.77 -2.14 -2.49
C GLY A 13 9.14 -1.49 -2.33
N TRP A 14 10.07 -1.80 -3.21
CA TRP A 14 11.40 -1.19 -3.27
C TRP A 14 11.34 0.33 -3.44
N TYR A 15 10.51 0.81 -4.37
CA TYR A 15 10.35 2.24 -4.64
C TYR A 15 9.82 2.96 -3.39
N ASN A 16 8.79 2.41 -2.75
CA ASN A 16 8.20 2.98 -1.54
C ASN A 16 9.16 2.95 -0.35
N ASP A 17 9.98 1.91 -0.21
CA ASP A 17 11.03 1.86 0.81
C ASP A 17 12.07 2.96 0.62
N LYS A 18 12.59 3.12 -0.60
CA LYS A 18 13.50 4.22 -0.97
C LYS A 18 12.87 5.59 -0.71
N THR A 19 11.62 5.77 -1.14
CA THR A 19 10.84 7.00 -0.92
C THR A 19 10.65 7.31 0.56
N SER A 20 10.35 6.30 1.36
CA SER A 20 10.20 6.44 2.82
C SER A 20 11.49 6.90 3.48
N ARG A 21 12.63 6.31 3.09
CA ARG A 21 13.97 6.71 3.59
C ARG A 21 14.36 8.13 3.18
N GLU A 22 14.09 8.51 1.92
CA GLU A 22 14.54 9.80 1.36
C GLU A 22 13.64 10.99 1.73
N LEU A 23 12.34 10.76 1.93
CA LEU A 23 11.35 11.81 2.17
C LEU A 23 10.70 11.74 3.57
N GLY A 24 11.01 10.71 4.36
CA GLY A 24 10.41 10.52 5.68
C GLY A 24 8.92 10.16 5.64
N ILE A 25 8.40 9.79 4.46
CA ILE A 25 7.00 9.39 4.31
C ILE A 25 6.81 8.02 4.96
N SER A 26 5.79 7.89 5.82
CA SER A 26 5.46 6.59 6.43
C SER A 26 5.10 5.57 5.35
N LYS A 27 5.56 4.33 5.50
CA LYS A 27 5.12 3.20 4.64
C LYS A 27 3.61 2.95 4.75
N TRP A 28 2.99 3.44 5.81
CA TRP A 28 1.55 3.37 6.07
C TRP A 28 0.78 4.61 5.61
N ASP A 29 1.43 5.52 4.88
CA ASP A 29 0.80 6.69 4.27
C ASP A 29 0.72 6.51 2.72
N PRO A 30 -0.26 5.72 2.25
CA PRO A 30 -0.43 5.43 0.83
C PRO A 30 -0.74 6.68 -0.01
N LYS A 31 -1.37 7.70 0.58
CA LYS A 31 -1.65 8.97 -0.09
C LYS A 31 -0.35 9.65 -0.51
N HIS A 32 0.54 9.86 0.46
CA HIS A 32 1.78 10.60 0.20
C HIS A 32 2.79 9.77 -0.59
N LEU A 33 2.79 8.44 -0.43
CA LEU A 33 3.55 7.54 -1.32
C LEU A 33 3.07 7.63 -2.78
N TYR A 34 1.76 7.68 -3.02
CA TYR A 34 1.22 7.85 -4.37
C TYR A 34 1.59 9.21 -4.97
N LEU A 35 1.51 10.29 -4.19
CA LEU A 35 1.92 11.62 -4.64
C LEU A 35 3.40 11.67 -5.02
N ALA A 36 4.26 11.03 -4.22
CA ALA A 36 5.69 10.92 -4.51
C ALA A 36 5.99 10.06 -5.73
N TYR A 37 5.24 8.98 -5.94
CA TYR A 37 5.35 8.14 -7.14
C TYR A 37 4.94 8.90 -8.41
N HIS A 38 3.83 9.66 -8.35
CA HIS A 38 3.30 10.41 -9.48
C HIS A 38 4.17 11.61 -9.88
N GLU A 39 4.65 12.38 -8.90
CA GLU A 39 5.45 13.59 -9.15
C GLU A 39 6.96 13.34 -9.18
N GLY A 40 7.40 12.15 -8.76
CA GLY A 40 8.78 11.90 -8.36
C GLY A 40 9.13 12.52 -7.01
N ARG A 41 10.21 12.03 -6.38
CA ARG A 41 10.61 12.45 -5.03
C ARG A 41 10.96 13.94 -4.93
N ASN A 42 11.65 14.46 -5.94
CA ASN A 42 11.97 15.87 -6.04
C ASN A 42 10.70 16.71 -6.25
N GLY A 43 9.83 16.35 -7.20
CA GLY A 43 8.58 17.07 -7.44
C GLY A 43 7.70 17.13 -6.20
N TYR A 44 7.58 16.01 -5.49
CA TYR A 44 6.87 15.94 -4.21
C TYR A 44 7.48 16.86 -3.15
N ARG A 45 8.81 16.88 -3.00
CA ARG A 45 9.51 17.76 -2.05
C ARG A 45 9.24 19.23 -2.34
N HIS A 46 9.17 19.61 -3.62
CA HIS A 46 8.81 20.97 -4.04
C HIS A 46 7.30 21.25 -3.99
N GLY A 47 6.48 20.24 -3.69
CA GLY A 47 5.02 20.39 -3.58
C GLY A 47 4.30 20.54 -4.91
N SER A 48 4.86 20.05 -6.02
CA SER A 48 4.28 20.21 -7.37
C SER A 48 2.88 19.62 -7.51
N TYR A 49 2.53 18.61 -6.70
CA TYR A 49 1.17 18.05 -6.66
C TYR A 49 0.10 19.04 -6.21
N LYS A 50 0.45 20.10 -5.46
CA LYS A 50 -0.51 21.05 -4.91
C LYS A 50 -1.25 21.84 -6.00
N SER A 51 -0.60 22.08 -7.14
CA SER A 51 -1.22 22.71 -8.31
C SER A 51 -2.02 21.74 -9.19
N LYS A 52 -2.03 20.44 -8.84
CA LYS A 52 -2.68 19.38 -9.62
C LYS A 52 -3.82 18.73 -8.82
N PRO A 53 -5.00 19.39 -8.71
CA PRO A 53 -6.11 18.90 -7.88
C PRO A 53 -6.59 17.49 -8.27
N LYS A 54 -6.51 17.14 -9.57
CA LYS A 54 -6.83 15.79 -10.05
C LYS A 54 -5.93 14.72 -9.43
N VAL A 55 -4.63 14.98 -9.30
CA VAL A 55 -3.67 14.05 -8.71
C VAL A 55 -3.93 13.88 -7.22
N VAL A 56 -4.20 14.99 -6.51
CA VAL A 56 -4.58 14.95 -5.09
C VAL A 56 -5.87 14.16 -4.87
N HIS A 57 -6.87 14.32 -5.74
CA HIS A 57 -8.11 13.54 -5.66
C HIS A 57 -7.85 12.04 -5.83
N ILE A 58 -7.01 11.65 -6.78
CA ILE A 58 -6.64 10.23 -6.97
C ILE A 58 -5.87 9.71 -5.75
N ALA A 59 -4.94 10.50 -5.20
CA ALA A 59 -4.20 10.12 -3.99
C ALA A 59 -5.13 9.85 -2.79
N ASN A 60 -6.17 10.66 -2.62
CA ASN A 60 -7.20 10.43 -1.59
C ASN A 60 -7.97 9.13 -1.86
N ARG A 61 -8.27 8.81 -3.12
CA ARG A 61 -8.92 7.53 -3.48
C ARG A 61 -8.02 6.34 -3.18
N VAL A 62 -6.72 6.45 -3.44
CA VAL A 62 -5.73 5.41 -3.12
C VAL A 62 -5.69 5.15 -1.61
N ASP A 63 -5.69 6.20 -0.78
CA ASP A 63 -5.75 6.06 0.67
C ASP A 63 -7.04 5.40 1.16
N TRP A 64 -8.19 5.80 0.62
CA TRP A 64 -9.45 5.12 0.91
C TRP A 64 -9.40 3.64 0.55
N GLN A 65 -8.89 3.31 -0.65
CA GLN A 65 -8.78 1.93 -1.12
C GLN A 65 -7.85 1.09 -0.22
N ALA A 66 -6.72 1.65 0.19
CA ALA A 66 -5.77 0.98 1.07
C ALA A 66 -6.40 0.66 2.44
N ARG A 67 -7.21 1.57 3.00
CA ARG A 67 -7.93 1.32 4.25
C ARG A 67 -8.97 0.20 4.11
N GLN A 68 -9.72 0.21 3.00
CA GLN A 68 -10.70 -0.85 2.71
C GLN A 68 -10.01 -2.22 2.61
N TYR A 69 -8.96 -2.33 1.80
CA TYR A 69 -8.21 -3.57 1.66
C TYR A 69 -7.53 -4.00 2.97
N GLY A 70 -7.01 -3.07 3.76
CA GLY A 70 -6.47 -3.38 5.08
C GLY A 70 -7.52 -3.97 6.03
N ALA A 71 -8.76 -3.46 6.00
CA ALA A 71 -9.86 -4.03 6.78
C ALA A 71 -10.26 -5.42 6.28
N GLN A 72 -10.39 -5.59 4.96
CA GLN A 72 -10.73 -6.87 4.35
C GLN A 72 -9.68 -7.94 4.64
N LEU A 73 -8.39 -7.61 4.55
CA LEU A 73 -7.30 -8.55 4.83
C LEU A 73 -7.36 -9.06 6.28
N ARG A 74 -7.56 -8.18 7.26
CA ARG A 74 -7.73 -8.59 8.67
C ARG A 74 -8.92 -9.52 8.87
N GLN A 75 -10.04 -9.27 8.17
CA GLN A 75 -11.21 -10.14 8.23
C GLN A 75 -10.98 -11.49 7.55
N CYS A 76 -10.28 -11.50 6.40
CA CYS A 76 -9.91 -12.72 5.70
C CYS A 76 -8.96 -13.58 6.54
N GLU A 77 -7.92 -12.97 7.13
CA GLU A 77 -6.95 -13.67 7.97
C GLU A 77 -7.63 -14.34 9.17
N HIS A 78 -8.61 -13.68 9.80
CA HIS A 78 -9.38 -14.26 10.90
C HIS A 78 -10.12 -15.55 10.49
N ARG A 79 -10.51 -15.71 9.22
CA ARG A 79 -11.16 -16.95 8.74
C ARG A 79 -10.20 -18.12 8.65
N PHE A 80 -8.89 -17.89 8.56
CA PHE A 80 -7.89 -18.94 8.46
C PHE A 80 -7.19 -19.25 9.80
N ARG A 81 -7.57 -18.56 10.89
CA ARG A 81 -7.02 -18.84 12.22
C ARG A 81 -7.77 -20.00 12.88
N CYS A 82 -7.06 -21.09 13.15
CA CYS A 82 -7.56 -22.17 14.02
C CYS A 82 -7.79 -21.58 15.42
N ARG A 83 -9.06 -21.51 15.83
CA ARG A 83 -9.49 -20.71 16.99
C ARG A 83 -9.41 -21.50 18.30
N HIS A 84 -9.24 -22.82 18.22
CA HIS A 84 -9.22 -23.72 19.36
C HIS A 84 -7.85 -24.39 19.55
N TRP A 85 -7.48 -24.61 20.81
CA TRP A 85 -6.18 -25.20 21.21
C TRP A 85 -5.96 -26.62 20.69
N TYR A 86 -7.02 -27.35 20.34
CA TYR A 86 -6.98 -28.71 19.80
C TYR A 86 -7.02 -28.75 18.26
N GLN A 87 -7.18 -27.61 17.59
CA GLN A 87 -7.17 -27.56 16.12
C GLN A 87 -5.72 -27.41 15.63
N PHE A 88 -5.08 -28.54 15.33
CA PHE A 88 -3.80 -28.61 14.64
C PHE A 88 -4.04 -29.12 13.21
N TRP A 89 -3.23 -28.65 12.26
CA TRP A 89 -3.29 -29.07 10.87
C TRP A 89 -3.11 -30.61 10.76
N PRO A 90 -3.98 -31.39 10.08
CA PRO A 90 -4.97 -31.03 9.05
C PRO A 90 -6.43 -30.89 9.55
N PHE A 91 -6.69 -30.81 10.86
CA PHE A 91 -8.05 -30.80 11.43
C PHE A 91 -8.63 -29.41 11.70
N CYS A 92 -8.03 -28.35 11.15
CA CYS A 92 -8.61 -27.01 11.20
C CYS A 92 -9.67 -26.86 10.11
N SER A 93 -10.94 -26.72 10.49
CA SER A 93 -12.04 -26.24 9.64
C SER A 93 -12.32 -24.77 9.90
#